data_AF-A0A522MN12-F1
#
_entry.id   AF-A0A522MN12-F1
#
_cell.length_a   1.000
_cell.length_b   1.000
_cell.length_c   1.000
_cell.angle_alpha   90.00
_cell.angle_beta   90.00
_cell.angle_gamma   90.00
#
_symmetry.space_group_name_H-M   'P 1'
#
loop_
_entity.id
_entity.type
_entity.pdbx_description
1 polymer ?
#
loop_
_entity_poly.entity_id
_entity_poly.type
_entity_poly.pdbx_seq_one_letter_code
_entity_poly.pdbx_strand_id
1 'polypeptide(L)' 'MDDKANLINRLRAAAKLACALVERDAVRKAAPGNRPEEVAARLRANHDLRMVALRVIDTNHRKP' A
#
# COMPACT_ATOMS: atom_id res chain seq x y z
N MET A 1 -15.11 -22.38 -9.17
CA MET A 1 -14.20 -22.92 -8.13
C MET A 1 -13.56 -21.75 -7.35
N ASP A 2 -14.23 -20.61 -7.15
CA ASP A 2 -13.49 -19.34 -7.14
C ASP A 2 -13.69 -18.41 -5.93
N ASP A 3 -14.71 -18.61 -5.09
CA ASP A 3 -15.01 -17.65 -4.02
C ASP A 3 -13.98 -17.65 -2.89
N LYS A 4 -13.50 -18.83 -2.48
CA LYS A 4 -12.47 -18.94 -1.43
C LYS A 4 -11.11 -18.39 -1.89
N ALA A 5 -10.74 -18.67 -3.14
CA ALA A 5 -9.49 -18.16 -3.72
C ALA A 5 -9.54 -16.64 -3.90
N ASN A 6 -10.69 -16.11 -4.36
CA ASN A 6 -10.92 -14.67 -4.47
C ASN A 6 -10.87 -13.98 -3.10
N LEU A 7 -11.55 -14.53 -2.09
CA LEU A 7 -11.50 -14.02 -0.71
C LEU A 7 -10.06 -13.97 -0.17
N ILE A 8 -9.28 -15.05 -0.34
CA ILE A 8 -7.87 -15.10 0.09
C ILE A 8 -7.05 -14.01 -0.60
N ASN A 9 -7.26 -13.80 -1.91
CA ASN A 9 -6.54 -12.76 -2.66
C ASN A 9 -6.91 -11.35 -2.18
N ARG A 10 -8.18 -11.08 -1.87
CA ARG A 10 -8.62 -9.80 -1.29
C ARG A 10 -8.01 -9.55 0.09
N LEU A 11 -7.98 -10.56 0.96
CA LEU A 11 -7.36 -10.47 2.28
C LEU A 11 -5.85 -10.20 2.19
N ARG A 12 -5.15 -10.89 1.27
CA ARG A 12 -3.72 -10.62 1.00
C ARG A 12 -3.48 -9.20 0.51
N ALA A 13 -4.35 -8.70 -0.37
CA ALA A 13 -4.24 -7.34 -0.87
C ALA A 13 -4.45 -6.31 0.26
N ALA A 14 -5.48 -6.51 1.10
CA ALA A 14 -5.74 -5.66 2.26
C ALA A 14 -4.58 -5.65 3.26
N ALA A 15 -3.96 -6.81 3.55
CA ALA A 15 -2.80 -6.91 4.42
C ALA A 15 -1.60 -6.11 3.88
N LYS A 16 -1.33 -6.20 2.57
CA LYS A 16 -0.26 -5.41 1.93
C LYS A 16 -0.52 -3.90 2.04
N LEU A 17 -1.78 -3.47 1.89
CA LEU A 17 -2.14 -2.06 2.04
C LEU A 17 -1.92 -1.56 3.47
N ALA A 18 -2.28 -2.37 4.47
CA ALA A 18 -2.04 -2.06 5.87
C ALA A 18 -0.53 -1.89 6.16
N CYS A 19 0.32 -2.81 5.67
CA CYS A 19 1.78 -2.70 5.81
C CYS A 19 2.33 -1.40 5.20
N ALA A 20 1.94 -1.08 3.95
CA ALA A 20 2.40 0.13 3.27
C ALA A 20 1.96 1.42 4.00
N LEU A 21 0.78 1.43 4.63
CA LEU A 21 0.32 2.55 5.45
C LEU A 21 1.18 2.74 6.71
N VAL A 22 1.56 1.65 7.37
CA VAL A 22 2.43 1.65 8.56
C VAL A 22 3.83 2.15 8.20
N GLU A 23 4.41 1.64 7.11
CA GLU A 23 5.72 2.07 6.62
C GLU A 23 5.74 3.56 6.27
N ARG A 24 4.72 4.04 5.56
CA ARG A 24 4.55 5.47 5.27
C ARG A 24 4.44 6.30 6.54
N ASP A 25 3.69 5.85 7.54
CA ASP A 25 3.56 6.59 8.80
C ASP A 25 4.87 6.62 9.59
N ALA A 26 5.63 5.52 9.59
CA ALA A 26 6.96 5.46 10.19
C ALA A 26 7.93 6.44 9.50
N VAL A 27 7.96 6.46 8.17
CA VAL A 27 8.76 7.43 7.39
C VAL A 27 8.33 8.86 7.70
N ARG A 28 7.03 9.13 7.80
CA ARG A 28 6.50 10.46 8.15
C ARG A 28 6.94 10.89 9.56
N LYS A 29 6.92 9.99 10.54
CA LYS A 29 7.36 10.27 11.92
C LYS A 29 8.87 10.49 12.02
N ALA A 30 9.65 9.77 11.22
CA ALA A 30 11.11 9.85 11.22
C ALA A 30 11.68 11.04 10.42
N ALA A 31 10.88 11.70 9.59
CA ALA A 31 11.28 12.81 8.72
C ALA A 31 10.82 14.16 9.30
N PRO A 32 11.63 14.83 10.16
CA PRO A 32 11.24 16.05 10.86
C PRO A 32 11.11 17.29 9.96
N GLY A 33 11.68 17.31 8.74
CA GLY A 33 11.44 18.44 7.84
C GLY A 33 12.43 18.59 6.68
N ASN A 34 11.85 18.65 5.47
CA ASN A 34 12.30 19.29 4.23
C ASN A 34 13.72 19.04 3.70
N ARG A 35 14.54 18.19 4.33
CA ARG A 35 15.77 17.73 3.69
C ARG A 35 15.42 16.96 2.41
N PRO A 36 16.15 17.16 1.31
CA PRO A 36 15.85 16.49 0.04
C PRO A 36 15.70 14.97 0.17
N GLU A 37 16.50 14.34 1.04
CA GLU A 37 16.48 12.90 1.30
C GLU A 37 15.19 12.46 2.01
N GLU A 38 14.73 13.26 2.97
CA GLU A 38 13.48 13.03 3.72
C GLU A 38 12.26 13.20 2.82
N VAL A 39 12.27 14.23 1.96
CA VAL A 39 11.24 14.45 0.95
C VAL A 39 11.20 13.28 -0.04
N ALA A 40 12.35 12.83 -0.53
CA ALA A 40 12.45 11.67 -1.43
C ALA A 40 11.93 10.38 -0.74
N ALA A 41 12.25 10.16 0.53
CA ALA A 41 11.75 9.02 1.29
C ALA A 41 10.21 9.05 1.44
N ARG A 42 9.65 10.21 1.76
CA ARG A 42 8.19 10.41 1.84
C ARG A 42 7.49 10.18 0.49
N LEU A 43 8.08 10.67 -0.60
CA LEU A 43 7.55 10.47 -1.95
C LEU A 43 7.56 8.99 -2.36
N ARG A 44 8.64 8.26 -2.07
CA ARG A 44 8.72 6.81 -2.30
C ARG A 44 7.65 6.06 -1.52
N ALA A 45 7.53 6.30 -0.21
CA ALA A 45 6.52 5.64 0.61
C ALA A 45 5.07 5.93 0.15
N ASN A 46 4.79 7.16 -0.31
CA ASN A 46 3.50 7.49 -0.91
C ASN A 46 3.25 6.77 -2.24
N HIS A 47 4.29 6.63 -3.07
CA HIS A 47 4.20 5.90 -4.33
C HIS A 47 3.92 4.41 -4.09
N ASP A 48 4.63 3.77 -3.16
CA ASP A 48 4.45 2.36 -2.83
C ASP A 48 3.03 2.10 -2.30
N LEU A 49 2.54 2.96 -1.41
CA LEU A 49 1.16 2.92 -0.95
C LEU A 49 0.16 2.99 -2.11
N ARG A 50 0.37 3.93 -3.05
CA ARG A 50 -0.50 4.09 -4.22
C ARG A 50 -0.48 2.83 -5.11
N MET A 51 0.69 2.25 -5.35
CA MET A 51 0.82 1.03 -6.17
C MET A 51 0.13 -0.17 -5.53
N VAL A 52 0.24 -0.31 -4.20
CA VAL A 52 -0.47 -1.36 -3.47
C VAL A 52 -1.99 -1.12 -3.50
N ALA A 53 -2.45 0.13 -3.32
CA ALA A 53 -3.87 0.47 -3.39
C ALA A 53 -4.47 0.18 -4.78
N LEU A 54 -3.77 0.51 -5.86
CA LEU A 54 -4.19 0.19 -7.22
C LEU A 54 -4.34 -1.32 -7.43
N ARG A 55 -3.35 -2.11 -6.96
CA ARG A 55 -3.45 -3.58 -7.02
C ARG A 55 -4.64 -4.09 -6.22
N VAL A 56 -4.92 -3.54 -5.04
CA VAL A 56 -6.10 -3.91 -4.24
C VAL A 56 -7.38 -3.62 -5.01
N ILE A 57 -7.49 -2.46 -5.66
CA ILE A 57 -8.66 -2.08 -6.45
C ILE A 57 -8.83 -3.04 -7.63
N ASP A 58 -7.77 -3.33 -8.39
CA ASP A 58 -7.81 -4.28 -9.51
C ASP A 58 -8.24 -5.68 -9.06
N THR A 59 -7.72 -6.15 -7.93
CA THR A 59 -8.09 -7.46 -7.38
C THR A 59 -9.55 -7.50 -6.90
N ASN A 60 -10.10 -6.35 -6.48
CA ASN A 60 -11.51 -6.24 -6.09
C ASN A 60 -12.45 -6.00 -7.30
N HIS A 61 -11.98 -5.37 -8.37
CA HIS A 61 -12.76 -5.04 -9.58
C HIS A 61 -12.80 -6.16 -10.62
N ARG A 62 -11.86 -7.12 -10.57
CA ARG A 62 -12.05 -8.42 -11.20
C ARG A 62 -13.14 -9.19 -10.45
N LYS A 63 -14.40 -8.80 -10.63
CA LYS A 63 -15.54 -9.69 -10.38
C LYS A 63 -15.55 -10.76 -11.48
N PRO A 64 -15.88 -12.03 -11.16
CA PRO A 64 -16.41 -12.95 -12.18
C PRO A 64 -17.76 -12.44 -12.71
#